data_AF-A0A7J4KRU2-F1
#
_entry.id   AF-A0A7J4KRU2-F1
#
_cell.length_a   1.000
_cell.length_b   1.000
_cell.length_c   1.000
_cell.angle_alpha   90.00
_cell.angle_beta   90.00
_cell.angle_gamma   90.00
#
_symmetry.space_group_name_H-M   'P 1'
#
loop_
_entity.id
_entity.type
_entity.pdbx_description
1 polymer ?
#
loop_
_entity_poly.entity_id
_entity_poly.type
_entity_poly.pdbx_seq_one_letter_code
_entity_poly.pdbx_strand_id
1 'polypeptide(L)'
;MIDTTLIDKLKALADKEKKIKEYKRRVRIKGIIITKGETQKGNITLIIQNDDGEYKITVLKTHKERFSLAQKFNIKQSVYVEGVAKLRVIICTKLKRLEKGLMQGKQEKLTRYETK
;
A
#
# COMPACT_ATOMS: atom_id res chain seq x y z
N MET A 1 49.13 -0.73 0.10
CA MET A 1 47.86 -0.38 0.75
C MET A 1 46.93 0.08 -0.35
N ILE A 2 45.97 -0.74 -0.77
CA ILE A 2 45.06 -0.41 -1.88
C ILE A 2 44.10 0.66 -1.36
N ASP A 3 43.98 1.79 -2.07
CA ASP A 3 43.11 2.89 -1.70
C ASP A 3 41.64 2.46 -1.91
N THR A 4 41.02 1.90 -0.86
CA THR A 4 39.66 1.36 -0.91
C THR A 4 38.59 2.45 -0.90
N THR A 5 38.97 3.73 -0.78
CA THR A 5 38.01 4.85 -0.71
C THR A 5 37.07 4.92 -1.91
N LEU A 6 37.54 4.59 -3.11
CA LEU A 6 36.71 4.52 -4.32
C LEU A 6 35.70 3.37 -4.26
N ILE A 7 36.12 2.21 -3.76
CA ILE A 7 35.27 1.02 -3.59
C ILE A 7 34.20 1.27 -2.52
N ASP A 8 34.57 1.91 -1.40
CA ASP A 8 33.64 2.25 -0.31
C ASP A 8 32.59 3.26 -0.76
N LYS A 9 32.98 4.27 -1.56
CA LYS A 9 32.05 5.24 -2.15
C LYS A 9 31.09 4.58 -3.14
N LEU A 10 31.58 3.68 -3.99
CA LEU A 10 30.74 2.93 -4.95
C LEU A 10 29.73 2.03 -4.22
N LYS A 11 30.16 1.35 -3.16
CA LYS A 11 29.28 0.51 -2.33
C LYS A 11 28.19 1.34 -1.64
N ALA A 12 28.55 2.50 -1.08
CA ALA A 12 27.59 3.40 -0.46
C ALA A 12 26.56 3.97 -1.46
N LEU A 13 26.97 4.23 -2.71
CA LEU A 13 26.07 4.66 -3.77
C LEU A 13 25.11 3.54 -4.19
N ALA A 14 25.62 2.32 -4.36
CA ALA A 14 24.80 1.15 -4.69
C ALA A 14 23.75 0.84 -3.60
N ASP A 15 24.13 0.94 -2.31
CA ASP A 15 23.21 0.75 -1.19
C ASP A 15 22.11 1.84 -1.16
N LYS A 16 22.46 3.09 -1.46
CA LYS A 16 21.48 4.18 -1.60
C LYS A 16 20.55 3.94 -2.78
N GLU A 17 21.07 3.50 -3.93
CA GLU A 17 20.27 3.20 -5.11
C GLU A 17 19.29 2.03 -4.87
N LYS A 18 19.75 0.98 -4.19
CA LYS A 18 18.90 -0.15 -3.79
C LYS A 18 17.75 0.30 -2.88
N LYS A 19 18.04 1.14 -1.86
CA LYS A 19 17.01 1.75 -1.00
C LYS A 19 16.00 2.57 -1.80
N ILE A 20 16.46 3.32 -2.80
CA ILE A 20 15.58 4.10 -3.69
C ILE A 20 14.71 3.17 -4.54
N LYS A 21 15.27 2.09 -5.10
CA LYS A 21 14.52 1.09 -5.90
C LYS A 21 13.48 0.35 -5.07
N GLU A 22 13.81 -0.05 -3.84
CA GLU A 22 12.85 -0.66 -2.90
C GLU A 22 11.74 0.32 -2.51
N TYR A 23 12.07 1.60 -2.27
CA TYR A 23 11.07 2.64 -2.03
C TYR A 23 10.17 2.88 -3.24
N LYS A 24 10.68 2.69 -4.47
CA LYS A 24 9.91 2.78 -5.71
C LYS A 24 8.98 1.57 -5.93
N ARG A 25 9.28 0.39 -5.38
CA ARG A 25 8.39 -0.80 -5.44
C ARG A 25 7.22 -0.62 -4.46
N ARG A 26 6.25 0.19 -4.85
CA ARG A 26 5.00 0.36 -4.11
C ARG A 26 4.09 -0.83 -4.35
N VAL A 27 3.66 -1.47 -3.27
CA VAL A 27 2.60 -2.47 -3.28
C VAL A 27 1.28 -1.75 -3.51
N ARG A 28 0.47 -2.26 -4.43
CA ARG A 28 -0.86 -1.75 -4.76
C ARG A 28 -1.88 -2.82 -4.45
N ILE A 29 -2.83 -2.53 -3.56
CA ILE A 29 -3.83 -3.49 -3.07
C ILE A 29 -5.21 -2.90 -3.28
N LYS A 30 -6.11 -3.69 -3.85
CA LYS A 30 -7.56 -3.43 -3.88
C LYS A 30 -8.21 -4.53 -3.06
N GLY A 31 -9.03 -4.17 -2.10
CA GLY A 31 -9.67 -5.16 -1.25
C GLY A 31 -10.65 -4.54 -0.27
N ILE A 32 -11.13 -5.37 0.65
CA ILE A 32 -12.13 -5.02 1.65
C ILE A 32 -11.45 -4.92 3.02
N ILE A 33 -11.77 -3.89 3.78
CA ILE A 33 -11.31 -3.77 5.18
C ILE A 33 -12.05 -4.82 6.02
N ILE A 34 -11.32 -5.80 6.55
CA ILE A 34 -11.86 -6.81 7.46
C ILE A 34 -11.65 -6.45 8.93
N THR A 35 -10.56 -5.75 9.24
CA THR A 35 -10.24 -5.33 10.61
C THR A 35 -9.65 -3.94 10.60
N LYS A 36 -10.02 -3.16 11.60
CA LYS A 36 -9.46 -1.84 11.88
C LYS A 36 -9.02 -1.81 13.34
N GLY A 37 -7.80 -1.36 13.59
CA GLY A 37 -7.25 -1.22 14.91
C GLY A 37 -6.35 0.00 15.03
N GLU A 38 -5.75 0.14 16.20
CA GLU A 38 -4.81 1.21 16.52
C GLU A 38 -3.60 0.63 17.24
N THR A 39 -2.42 1.15 16.92
CA THR A 39 -1.18 0.82 17.63
C THR A 39 -1.05 1.66 18.90
N GLN A 40 -0.23 1.24 19.86
CA GLN A 40 0.08 2.03 21.07
C GLN A 40 0.59 3.45 20.77
N LYS A 41 1.18 3.69 19.59
CA LYS A 41 1.67 5.00 19.13
C LYS A 41 0.61 5.85 18.44
N GLY A 42 -0.65 5.39 18.39
CA GLY A 42 -1.76 6.08 17.74
C GLY A 42 -1.79 6.00 16.21
N ASN A 43 -1.04 5.07 15.61
CA ASN A 43 -1.16 4.77 14.17
C ASN A 43 -2.32 3.82 13.93
N ILE A 44 -3.02 3.96 12.80
CA ILE A 44 -4.15 3.10 12.43
C ILE A 44 -3.63 1.87 11.71
N THR A 45 -4.12 0.70 12.08
CA THR A 45 -3.88 -0.56 11.38
C THR A 45 -5.16 -0.99 10.66
N LEU A 46 -5.01 -1.39 9.40
CA LEU A 46 -6.09 -1.93 8.58
C LEU A 46 -5.64 -3.31 8.08
N ILE A 47 -6.47 -4.32 8.26
CA ILE A 47 -6.30 -5.60 7.57
C ILE A 47 -7.23 -5.59 6.37
N ILE A 48 -6.64 -5.76 5.18
CA ILE A 48 -7.34 -5.72 3.90
C ILE A 48 -7.28 -7.10 3.29
N GLN A 49 -8.44 -7.64 2.95
CA GLN A 49 -8.58 -8.93 2.29
C GLN A 49 -8.88 -8.72 0.81
N ASN A 50 -8.20 -9.49 -0.05
CA ASN A 50 -8.51 -9.66 -1.47
C ASN A 50 -8.43 -11.15 -1.84
N ASP A 51 -8.52 -11.47 -3.13
CA ASP A 51 -8.45 -12.85 -3.63
C ASP A 51 -7.09 -13.52 -3.39
N ASP A 52 -6.02 -12.73 -3.24
CA ASP A 52 -4.65 -13.21 -3.01
C ASP A 52 -4.33 -13.45 -1.52
N GLY A 53 -5.17 -12.96 -0.61
CA GLY A 53 -5.05 -13.15 0.83
C GLY A 53 -5.24 -11.87 1.66
N GLU A 54 -4.62 -11.87 2.84
CA GLU A 54 -4.74 -10.79 3.82
C GLU A 54 -3.47 -9.94 3.91
N TYR A 55 -3.66 -8.62 3.90
CA TYR A 55 -2.59 -7.65 3.98
C TYR A 55 -2.74 -6.73 5.17
N LYS A 56 -1.70 -6.68 6.02
CA LYS A 56 -1.63 -5.76 7.15
C LYS A 56 -1.03 -4.42 6.71
N ILE A 57 -1.88 -3.39 6.71
CA ILE A 57 -1.54 -2.02 6.36
C ILE A 57 -1.48 -1.15 7.61
N THR A 58 -0.47 -0.29 7.71
CA THR A 58 -0.38 0.73 8.76
C THR A 58 -0.42 2.13 8.16
N VAL A 59 -1.31 2.97 8.66
CA VAL A 59 -1.41 4.40 8.33
C VAL A 59 -0.81 5.21 9.46
N LEU A 60 0.29 5.91 9.17
CA LEU A 60 1.00 6.71 10.16
C LEU A 60 0.22 8.00 10.48
N LYS A 61 0.18 8.38 11.76
CA LYS A 61 -0.44 9.63 12.23
C LYS A 61 0.19 10.88 11.61
N THR A 62 1.47 10.81 11.26
CA THR A 62 2.20 11.88 10.55
C THR A 62 1.61 12.18 9.18
N HIS A 63 0.93 11.22 8.53
CA HIS A 63 0.25 11.41 7.25
C HIS A 63 -1.17 11.98 7.47
N LYS A 64 -1.28 13.20 8.04
CA LYS A 64 -2.54 13.81 8.53
C LYS A 64 -3.79 13.55 7.66
N GLU A 65 -3.71 13.84 6.35
CA GLU A 65 -4.83 13.64 5.42
C GLU A 65 -5.24 12.18 5.29
N ARG A 66 -4.27 11.29 5.06
CA ARG A 66 -4.49 9.85 4.89
C ARG A 66 -4.97 9.21 6.18
N PHE A 67 -4.45 9.69 7.30
CA PHE A 67 -4.84 9.28 8.63
C PHE A 67 -6.29 9.66 8.92
N SER A 68 -6.70 10.90 8.62
CA SER A 68 -8.11 11.31 8.72
C SER A 68 -9.02 10.46 7.84
N LEU A 69 -8.57 10.14 6.62
CA LEU A 69 -9.33 9.25 5.74
C LEU A 69 -9.44 7.82 6.33
N ALA A 70 -8.33 7.29 6.86
CA ALA A 70 -8.29 6.00 7.58
C ALA A 70 -9.26 5.94 8.77
N GLN A 71 -9.41 7.06 9.50
CA GLN A 71 -10.39 7.17 10.58
C GLN A 71 -11.83 7.08 10.08
N LYS A 72 -12.13 7.64 8.91
CA LYS A 72 -13.48 7.63 8.32
C LYS A 72 -13.89 6.29 7.69
N PHE A 73 -12.94 5.37 7.48
CA PHE A 73 -13.27 4.05 6.95
C PHE A 73 -13.90 3.14 8.01
N ASN A 74 -14.91 2.40 7.58
CA ASN A 74 -15.56 1.35 8.34
C ASN A 74 -15.15 -0.03 7.80
N ILE A 75 -15.30 -1.05 8.65
CA ILE A 75 -15.17 -2.46 8.25
C ILE A 75 -16.18 -2.76 7.12
N LYS A 76 -15.84 -3.70 6.24
CA LYS A 76 -16.59 -4.07 5.01
C LYS A 76 -16.58 -3.02 3.90
N GLN A 77 -15.77 -1.97 4.01
CA GLN A 77 -15.60 -0.99 2.94
C GLN A 77 -14.46 -1.37 1.99
N SER A 78 -14.71 -1.16 0.70
CA SER A 78 -13.76 -1.39 -0.38
C SER A 78 -12.79 -0.23 -0.46
N VAL A 79 -11.50 -0.56 -0.53
CA VAL A 79 -10.43 0.42 -0.53
C VAL A 79 -9.33 0.05 -1.50
N TYR A 80 -8.67 1.09 -2.00
CA TYR A 80 -7.42 0.99 -2.71
C TYR A 80 -6.31 1.57 -1.85
N VAL A 81 -5.24 0.79 -1.69
CA VAL A 81 -4.05 1.16 -0.92
C VAL A 81 -2.82 1.07 -1.79
N GLU A 82 -2.00 2.12 -1.76
CA GLU A 82 -0.60 2.03 -2.17
C GLU A 82 0.28 2.17 -0.95
N GLY A 83 1.27 1.30 -0.81
CA GLY A 83 2.19 1.38 0.31
C GLY A 83 3.57 0.86 -0.01
N VAL A 84 4.50 1.18 0.87
CA VAL A 84 5.86 0.64 0.83
C VAL A 84 5.91 -0.51 1.81
N ALA A 85 6.30 -1.69 1.34
CA ALA A 85 6.52 -2.84 2.20
C ALA A 85 7.72 -2.54 3.13
N LYS A 86 7.50 -2.66 4.44
CA LYS A 86 8.56 -2.63 5.46
C LYS A 86 8.36 -3.83 6.36
N LEU A 87 9.38 -4.64 6.57
CA LEU A 87 9.42 -5.81 7.46
C LEU A 87 8.07 -6.19 8.14
N ARG A 88 7.32 -7.12 7.53
CA ARG A 88 6.02 -7.66 7.99
C ARG A 88 4.81 -6.70 7.99
N VAL A 89 4.96 -5.45 7.54
CA VAL A 89 3.86 -4.48 7.41
C VAL A 89 3.96 -3.69 6.11
N ILE A 90 2.84 -3.10 5.68
CA ILE A 90 2.84 -2.18 4.54
C ILE A 90 2.50 -0.78 5.05
N ILE A 91 3.42 0.16 4.88
CA ILE A 91 3.18 1.56 5.27
C ILE A 91 2.38 2.23 4.16
N CYS A 92 1.18 2.69 4.51
CA CYS A 92 0.27 3.35 3.57
C CYS A 92 0.83 4.70 3.10
N THR A 93 1.01 4.80 1.79
CA THR A 93 1.40 6.01 1.07
C THR A 93 0.25 6.61 0.26
N LYS A 94 -0.82 5.85 0.02
CA LYS A 94 -2.03 6.35 -0.64
C LYS A 94 -3.19 5.49 -0.20
N LEU A 95 -4.31 6.13 0.12
CA LEU A 95 -5.53 5.48 0.54
C LEU A 95 -6.68 6.12 -0.21
N LYS A 96 -7.53 5.31 -0.84
CA LYS A 96 -8.71 5.76 -1.57
C LYS A 96 -9.88 4.84 -1.28
N ARG A 97 -11.07 5.41 -1.16
CA ARG A 97 -12.32 4.65 -1.10
C ARG A 97 -12.63 4.17 -2.51
N LEU A 98 -13.03 2.91 -2.64
CA LEU A 98 -13.62 2.39 -3.87
C LEU A 98 -15.13 2.42 -3.67
N GLU A 99 -15.84 3.01 -4.62
CA GLU A 99 -17.30 2.92 -4.65
C GLU A 99 -17.73 1.49 -5.02
N LYS A 100 -18.94 1.10 -4.60
CA LYS A 100 -19.47 -0.28 -4.70
C LYS A 100 -19.33 -0.91 -6.10
N GLY A 101 -19.24 -0.12 -7.17
CA GLY A 101 -19.09 -0.58 -8.55
C GLY A 101 -17.66 -0.91 -9.02
N LEU A 102 -16.61 -0.54 -8.27
CA LEU A 102 -15.20 -0.77 -8.64
C LEU A 102 -14.61 -2.03 -7.96
N MET A 103 -15.48 -2.87 -7.39
CA MET A 103 -15.14 -3.95 -6.47
C MET A 103 -14.20 -5.01 -7.04
N GLN A 104 -14.17 -5.20 -8.34
CA GLN A 104 -13.25 -6.11 -9.00
C GLN A 104 -12.86 -5.46 -10.32
N GLY A 105 -11.66 -5.72 -10.84
CA GLY A 105 -11.27 -5.34 -12.19
C GLY A 105 -12.08 -6.01 -13.30
N LYS A 106 -13.37 -6.32 -13.07
CA LYS A 106 -14.34 -6.64 -14.10
C LYS A 106 -14.81 -5.32 -14.68
N GLN A 107 -14.00 -4.73 -15.55
CA GLN A 107 -14.59 -4.05 -16.69
C GLN A 107 -15.50 -5.11 -17.32
N GLU A 108 -16.82 -4.91 -17.30
CA GLU A 108 -17.72 -5.79 -18.04
C GLU A 108 -17.17 -5.83 -19.46
N LYS A 109 -16.72 -7.02 -19.91
CA LYS A 109 -16.30 -7.19 -21.30
C LYS A 109 -17.44 -6.65 -22.16
N LEU A 110 -17.09 -5.83 -23.15
CA LEU A 110 -17.99 -5.20 -24.12
C LEU A 110 -18.83 -6.19 -24.97
N THR A 111 -18.93 -7.46 -24.60
CA THR A 111 -19.71 -8.49 -25.30
C THR A 111 -21.22 -8.32 -25.19
N ARG A 112 -21.74 -7.31 -24.46
CA ARG A 112 -23.19 -7.04 -24.37
C ARG A 112 -23.74 -6.06 -25.40
N TYR A 113 -22.91 -5.49 -26.29
CA TYR A 113 -23.36 -4.51 -27.28
C TYR A 113 -23.29 -4.98 -28.75
N GLU A 114 -22.90 -6.23 -29.02
CA GLU A 114 -22.84 -6.79 -30.39
C GLU A 114 -24.01 -7.72 -30.73
N THR A 115 -25.20 -7.52 -30.15
CA THR A 115 -26.41 -8.19 -30.65
C THR A 115 -27.63 -7.30 -30.50
N LYS A 116 -27.79 -6.41 -31.48
CA LYS A 116 -29.08 -5.92 -31.94
C LYS A 116 -29.09 -5.98 -33.46
#